data_AF-A0A1C4V764-F1
#
_entry.id   AF-A0A1C4V764-F1
#
_cell.length_a   1.000
_cell.length_b   1.000
_cell.length_c   1.000
_cell.angle_alpha   90.00
_cell.angle_beta   90.00
_cell.angle_gamma   90.00
#
_symmetry.space_group_name_H-M   'P 1'
#
loop_
_entity.id
_entity.type
_entity.pdbx_description
1 polymer ?
#
loop_
_entity_poly.entity_id
_entity_poly.type
_entity_poly.pdbx_seq_one_letter_code
_entity_poly.pdbx_strand_id
1 'polypeptide(L)'
;MRHRFPGAALVALSLLVTPGAAAAAPADAGGPVPRPVERFARQTLPAGDGWAADGVGTTGGSAAAADQVHLVRTRAELVDALGGDNATNRTNTTPKVIVVDGVIDGFEAADGGLLGCADLADPEYSQAAYLTAYDPAVWGMVPPTGPLEAARVRSVANQTKQTQINVGPNTTIVGLRGATLTGLTLMIDTANNVILRNLTFDDARDCFPAWSPTDGATGNWNSQYDQVSVRRSEHVWVDHNTFTDGDNPDSAQPVYFGRPYQVHDGSLDITHTASLVTASYNRFVGRDKLMLIGSSNTVGPDVGRLKVTLHHNMFDRVLQRLPRVRFGQVDVYNNWYRLSGEGFEYAVGVGVQSAAYVENNHFTLGAGIAAEDLLYDWGGTAVTTRGNWVRADGDRARPVDLVAAYNATHDPDLGTDAGWTPALRHGQVLPAPLVPLVVGALAGANRLPL
;
A
#
# COMPACT_ATOMS: atom_id res chain seq x y z
N MET A 1 -66.39 5.51 35.42
CA MET A 1 -67.09 6.81 35.56
C MET A 1 -66.19 7.74 36.35
N ARG A 2 -65.44 8.59 35.65
CA ARG A 2 -65.51 10.08 35.72
C ARG A 2 -65.44 10.64 37.14
N HIS A 3 -64.36 11.34 37.46
CA HIS A 3 -64.46 12.77 37.77
C HIS A 3 -63.15 13.49 37.44
N ARG A 4 -63.33 14.68 36.84
CA ARG A 4 -62.33 15.57 36.24
C ARG A 4 -61.81 16.57 37.29
N PHE A 5 -60.56 16.99 37.10
CA PHE A 5 -59.92 18.16 37.69
C PHE A 5 -60.62 19.49 37.32
N PRO A 6 -60.43 20.53 38.14
CA PRO A 6 -59.71 21.74 37.73
C PRO A 6 -58.57 22.04 38.74
N GLY A 7 -57.43 22.64 38.43
CA GLY A 7 -57.14 23.76 37.55
C GLY A 7 -56.58 24.89 38.42
N ALA A 8 -55.26 25.02 38.52
CA ALA A 8 -54.59 26.19 39.11
C ALA A 8 -53.23 26.38 38.42
N ALA A 9 -53.07 27.52 37.75
CA ALA A 9 -51.84 27.93 37.10
C ALA A 9 -50.87 28.51 38.14
N LEU A 10 -49.62 28.03 38.15
CA LEU A 10 -48.54 28.62 38.92
C LEU A 10 -47.47 29.17 37.96
N VAL A 11 -47.23 30.47 38.07
CA VAL A 11 -46.14 31.19 37.42
C VAL A 11 -44.84 30.83 38.14
N ALA A 12 -43.90 30.19 37.45
CA ALA A 12 -42.57 29.87 37.99
C ALA A 12 -41.53 30.84 37.41
N LEU A 13 -40.89 31.59 38.30
CA LEU A 13 -39.79 32.51 38.04
C LEU A 13 -38.50 31.71 37.83
N SER A 14 -38.00 31.63 36.60
CA SER A 14 -36.76 30.92 36.27
C SER A 14 -35.53 31.79 36.57
N LEU A 15 -34.75 31.44 37.60
CA LEU A 15 -33.40 31.96 37.83
C LEU A 15 -32.46 31.41 36.76
N LEU A 16 -31.96 32.30 35.90
CA LEU A 16 -30.84 32.03 34.98
C LEU A 16 -29.53 32.00 35.78
N VAL A 17 -29.00 30.80 36.00
CA VAL A 17 -27.60 30.61 36.40
C VAL A 17 -26.78 30.51 35.11
N THR A 18 -26.00 31.53 34.82
CA THR A 18 -24.99 31.48 33.75
C THR A 18 -23.81 30.63 34.23
N PRO A 19 -23.42 29.56 33.52
CA PRO A 19 -22.16 28.87 33.81
C PRO A 19 -21.02 29.81 33.44
N GLY A 20 -20.14 30.10 34.38
CA GLY A 20 -18.90 30.80 34.11
C GLY A 20 -18.09 30.02 33.06
N ALA A 21 -17.67 30.71 32.00
CA ALA A 21 -16.75 30.16 31.02
C ALA A 21 -15.43 29.82 31.71
N ALA A 22 -15.22 28.53 31.97
CA ALA A 22 -13.88 28.03 32.25
C ALA A 22 -13.08 28.17 30.95
N ALA A 23 -12.08 29.04 30.96
CA ALA A 23 -11.11 29.09 29.89
C ALA A 23 -10.50 27.68 29.75
N ALA A 24 -10.74 27.06 28.59
CA ALA A 24 -10.09 25.81 28.24
C ALA A 24 -8.57 26.06 28.22
N ALA A 25 -7.85 25.39 29.13
CA ALA A 25 -6.41 25.26 28.99
C ALA A 25 -6.12 24.56 27.65
N PRO A 26 -4.99 24.87 26.99
CA PRO A 26 -4.58 24.14 25.80
C PRO A 26 -4.51 22.65 26.17
N ALA A 27 -5.12 21.80 25.35
CA ALA A 27 -4.95 20.36 25.48
C ALA A 27 -3.47 20.04 25.31
N ASP A 28 -2.86 19.45 26.35
CA ASP A 28 -1.53 18.86 26.24
C ASP A 28 -1.54 17.87 25.07
N ALA A 29 -0.69 18.12 24.09
CA ALA A 29 -0.45 17.21 22.98
C ALA A 29 0.18 15.91 23.52
N GLY A 30 -0.46 14.78 23.25
CA GLY A 30 0.15 13.44 23.33
C GLY A 30 0.54 12.96 24.74
N GLY A 31 -0.35 12.24 25.40
CA GLY A 31 0.06 11.39 26.53
C GLY A 31 1.15 10.38 26.12
N PRO A 32 1.99 9.92 27.07
CA PRO A 32 3.12 9.03 26.76
C PRO A 32 2.65 7.71 26.17
N VAL A 33 3.40 7.18 25.19
CA VAL A 33 3.15 5.84 24.62
C VAL A 33 3.18 4.80 25.74
N PRO A 34 2.17 3.92 25.87
CA PRO A 34 2.19 2.87 26.88
C PRO A 34 3.42 1.96 26.74
N ARG A 35 4.12 1.66 27.84
CA ARG A 35 5.35 0.83 27.83
C ARG A 35 5.24 -0.51 27.07
N PRO A 36 4.12 -1.26 27.14
CA PRO A 36 3.98 -2.48 26.34
C PRO A 36 3.99 -2.21 24.83
N VAL A 37 3.32 -1.13 24.40
CA VAL A 37 3.30 -0.68 23.01
C VAL A 37 4.69 -0.23 22.58
N GLU A 38 5.38 0.55 23.39
CA GLU A 38 6.76 0.97 23.09
C GLU A 38 7.70 -0.22 22.94
N ARG A 39 7.62 -1.21 23.84
CA ARG A 39 8.43 -2.44 23.74
C ARG A 39 8.16 -3.19 22.45
N PHE A 40 6.91 -3.26 22.04
CA PHE A 40 6.53 -3.86 20.76
C PHE A 40 7.08 -3.07 19.58
N ALA A 41 6.92 -1.74 19.60
CA ALA A 41 7.39 -0.84 18.55
C ALA A 41 8.92 -0.86 18.37
N ARG A 42 9.66 -1.25 19.41
CA ARG A 42 11.12 -1.44 19.36
C ARG A 42 11.56 -2.81 18.86
N GLN A 43 10.65 -3.72 18.52
CA GLN A 43 11.00 -4.99 17.89
C GLN A 43 11.64 -4.76 16.53
N THR A 44 12.64 -5.58 16.21
CA THR A 44 13.36 -5.57 14.95
C THR A 44 12.97 -6.79 14.12
N LEU A 45 13.28 -6.76 12.83
CA LEU A 45 13.15 -7.93 11.98
C LEU A 45 14.07 -9.05 12.51
N PRO A 46 13.58 -10.30 12.66
CA PRO A 46 14.42 -11.41 13.09
C PRO A 46 15.56 -11.70 12.11
N ALA A 47 16.69 -12.19 12.62
CA ALA A 47 17.80 -12.60 11.76
C ALA A 47 17.37 -13.73 10.80
N GLY A 48 17.74 -13.58 9.52
CA GLY A 48 17.36 -14.52 8.47
C GLY A 48 15.91 -14.42 7.99
N ASP A 49 15.11 -13.46 8.47
CA ASP A 49 13.72 -13.28 8.03
C ASP A 49 13.65 -12.46 6.73
N GLY A 50 13.98 -13.11 5.61
CA GLY A 50 13.94 -12.49 4.29
C GLY A 50 15.10 -11.55 3.99
N TRP A 51 15.07 -10.96 2.79
CA TRP A 51 16.13 -10.09 2.29
C TRP A 51 16.38 -8.84 3.14
N ALA A 52 15.38 -8.34 3.87
CA ALA A 52 15.57 -7.19 4.75
C ALA A 52 16.39 -7.54 6.00
N ALA A 53 16.64 -8.82 6.27
CA ALA A 53 17.54 -9.29 7.32
C ALA A 53 19.00 -9.44 6.87
N ASP A 54 19.30 -9.20 5.59
CA ASP A 54 20.65 -9.32 5.04
C ASP A 54 21.62 -8.29 5.66
N GLY A 55 22.86 -8.71 5.90
CA GLY A 55 23.90 -7.86 6.47
C GLY A 55 23.54 -7.31 7.86
N VAL A 56 23.34 -5.99 7.95
CA VAL A 56 23.01 -5.29 9.21
C VAL A 56 21.58 -5.52 9.67
N GLY A 57 20.73 -6.08 8.81
CA GLY A 57 19.32 -6.32 9.08
C GLY A 57 18.48 -5.04 9.18
N THR A 58 17.22 -5.20 9.60
CA THR A 58 16.27 -4.10 9.74
C THR A 58 15.87 -3.93 11.21
N THR A 59 16.28 -2.81 11.78
CA THR A 59 16.05 -2.44 13.19
C THR A 59 15.10 -1.26 13.38
N GLY A 60 14.80 -0.53 12.30
CA GLY A 60 13.95 0.65 12.32
C GLY A 60 14.42 1.67 13.36
N GLY A 61 13.46 2.17 14.14
CA GLY A 61 13.67 3.08 15.25
C GLY A 61 13.93 2.42 16.60
N SER A 62 14.32 1.14 16.67
CA SER A 62 14.45 0.43 17.95
C SER A 62 15.38 1.11 18.96
N ALA A 63 16.37 1.86 18.47
CA ALA A 63 17.30 2.66 19.25
C ALA A 63 16.83 4.09 19.58
N ALA A 64 15.57 4.45 19.32
CA ALA A 64 15.03 5.78 19.59
C ALA A 64 15.22 6.19 21.05
N ALA A 65 15.69 7.41 21.29
CA ALA A 65 15.68 8.01 22.62
C ALA A 65 14.23 8.19 23.13
N ALA A 66 14.05 8.37 24.44
CA ALA A 66 12.72 8.44 25.03
C ALA A 66 11.87 9.61 24.49
N ASP A 67 12.51 10.71 24.10
CA ASP A 67 11.93 11.89 23.45
C ASP A 67 11.72 11.72 21.93
N GLN A 68 12.13 10.58 21.36
CA GLN A 68 11.92 10.20 19.97
C GLN A 68 10.90 9.05 19.84
N VAL A 69 10.03 8.90 20.85
CA VAL A 69 8.90 7.97 20.85
C VAL A 69 7.62 8.80 20.86
N HIS A 70 6.91 8.79 19.74
CA HIS A 70 5.77 9.68 19.48
C HIS A 70 4.48 8.88 19.40
N LEU A 71 3.40 9.45 19.93
CA LEU A 71 2.03 9.00 19.72
C LEU A 71 1.34 10.05 18.84
N VAL A 72 0.80 9.64 17.69
CA VAL A 72 0.25 10.55 16.68
C VAL A 72 -1.17 10.15 16.29
N ARG A 73 -2.02 11.16 16.06
CA ARG A 73 -3.45 11.05 15.73
C ARG A 73 -3.87 11.91 14.56
N THR A 74 -3.04 12.86 14.16
CA THR A 74 -3.30 13.78 13.04
C THR A 74 -2.16 13.75 12.04
N ARG A 75 -2.40 14.27 10.85
CA ARG A 75 -1.36 14.42 9.83
C ARG A 75 -0.22 15.32 10.32
N ALA A 76 -0.54 16.42 11.00
CA ALA A 76 0.46 17.35 11.53
C ALA A 76 1.37 16.65 12.55
N GLU A 77 0.79 15.90 13.51
CA GLU A 77 1.56 15.14 14.49
C GLU A 77 2.47 14.09 13.84
N LEU A 78 2.01 13.42 12.78
CA LEU A 78 2.82 12.47 12.02
C LEU A 78 4.02 13.15 11.33
N VAL A 79 3.79 14.29 10.68
CA VAL A 79 4.87 15.07 10.03
C VAL A 79 5.88 15.57 11.07
N ASP A 80 5.39 16.06 12.21
CA ASP A 80 6.23 16.54 13.30
C ASP A 80 7.08 15.43 13.89
N ALA A 81 6.49 14.27 14.17
CA ALA A 81 7.20 13.10 14.68
C ALA A 81 8.27 12.57 13.71
N LEU A 82 8.10 12.76 12.41
CA LEU A 82 9.07 12.37 11.39
C LEU A 82 10.25 13.35 11.28
N GLY A 83 10.10 14.60 11.75
CA GLY A 83 11.16 15.61 11.72
C GLY A 83 10.71 17.06 11.58
N GLY A 84 9.41 17.37 11.61
CA GLY A 84 8.88 18.74 11.64
C GLY A 84 8.61 19.38 10.29
N ASP A 85 9.23 18.89 9.22
CA ASP A 85 8.98 19.38 7.86
C ASP A 85 8.98 18.23 6.87
N ASN A 86 7.81 17.97 6.31
CA ASN A 86 7.60 16.89 5.37
C ASN A 86 8.60 16.89 4.21
N ALA A 87 9.02 18.06 3.69
CA ALA A 87 9.97 18.13 2.58
C ALA A 87 11.37 17.62 2.96
N THR A 88 11.76 17.77 4.23
CA THR A 88 13.10 17.43 4.73
C THR A 88 13.12 16.17 5.61
N ASN A 89 11.98 15.65 6.04
CA ASN A 89 11.87 14.45 6.88
C ASN A 89 12.63 13.23 6.30
N ARG A 90 12.71 13.08 4.97
CA ARG A 90 13.50 12.04 4.28
C ARG A 90 14.97 11.98 4.70
N THR A 91 15.56 13.08 5.17
CA THR A 91 16.97 13.12 5.60
C THR A 91 17.15 13.10 7.12
N ASN A 92 16.07 13.03 7.91
CA ASN A 92 16.17 12.95 9.36
C ASN A 92 16.59 11.53 9.80
N THR A 93 17.88 11.39 10.14
CA THR A 93 18.49 10.11 10.52
C THR A 93 18.33 9.72 11.98
N THR A 94 17.72 10.58 12.81
CA THR A 94 17.50 10.31 14.24
C THR A 94 16.63 9.06 14.40
N PRO A 95 17.07 8.02 15.14
CA PRO A 95 16.22 6.86 15.40
C PRO A 95 14.92 7.28 16.07
N LYS A 96 13.79 6.88 15.52
CA LYS A 96 12.47 7.33 15.99
C LYS A 96 11.40 6.26 15.90
N VAL A 97 10.53 6.23 16.90
CA VAL A 97 9.35 5.35 16.98
C VAL A 97 8.11 6.23 16.92
N ILE A 98 7.20 5.90 16.00
CA ILE A 98 5.94 6.59 15.79
C ILE A 98 4.81 5.58 15.96
N VAL A 99 3.93 5.86 16.92
CA VAL A 99 2.75 5.04 17.21
C VAL A 99 1.51 5.78 16.71
N VAL A 100 0.79 5.19 15.76
CA VAL A 100 -0.44 5.75 15.20
C VAL A 100 -1.64 5.30 16.04
N ASP A 101 -2.46 6.24 16.48
CA ASP A 101 -3.68 6.02 17.25
C ASP A 101 -4.89 6.62 16.51
N GLY A 102 -5.75 5.76 15.97
CA GLY A 102 -6.91 6.18 15.18
C GLY A 102 -6.60 6.41 13.69
N VAL A 103 -7.35 7.31 13.08
CA VAL A 103 -7.29 7.58 11.63
C VAL A 103 -6.53 8.88 11.37
N ILE A 104 -5.49 8.81 10.54
CA ILE A 104 -4.78 9.98 10.02
C ILE A 104 -5.10 10.10 8.53
N ASP A 105 -5.67 11.24 8.14
CA ASP A 105 -6.04 11.54 6.76
C ASP A 105 -4.98 12.45 6.10
N GLY A 106 -4.46 12.04 4.95
CA GLY A 106 -3.52 12.82 4.13
C GLY A 106 -4.07 14.19 3.72
N PHE A 107 -5.39 14.34 3.63
CA PHE A 107 -6.06 15.57 3.25
C PHE A 107 -6.33 16.51 4.43
N GLU A 108 -5.95 16.13 5.65
CA GLU A 108 -6.08 16.99 6.83
C GLU A 108 -5.17 18.23 6.71
N ALA A 109 -5.78 19.41 6.75
CA ALA A 109 -5.11 20.70 6.77
C ALA A 109 -4.54 21.01 8.17
N ALA A 110 -3.73 22.07 8.26
CA ALA A 110 -3.10 22.48 9.52
C ALA A 110 -4.08 22.92 10.61
N ASP A 111 -5.31 23.29 10.24
CA ASP A 111 -6.40 23.63 11.17
C ASP A 111 -7.28 22.43 11.56
N GLY A 112 -6.94 21.23 11.09
CA GLY A 112 -7.69 19.98 11.30
C GLY A 112 -8.88 19.79 10.35
N GLY A 113 -9.13 20.73 9.42
CA GLY A 113 -10.14 20.58 8.37
C GLY A 113 -9.71 19.58 7.30
N LEU A 114 -10.66 18.92 6.63
CA LEU A 114 -10.34 18.05 5.49
C LEU A 114 -10.43 18.83 4.17
N LEU A 115 -9.34 18.80 3.41
CA LEU A 115 -9.29 19.34 2.06
C LEU A 115 -10.00 18.38 1.08
N GLY A 116 -10.67 18.94 0.08
CA GLY A 116 -11.16 18.22 -1.09
C GLY A 116 -10.24 18.38 -2.30
N CYS A 117 -10.54 17.63 -3.37
CA CYS A 117 -9.83 17.78 -4.64
C CYS A 117 -9.91 19.22 -5.19
N ALA A 118 -11.00 19.94 -4.94
CA ALA A 118 -11.14 21.34 -5.38
C ALA A 118 -10.15 22.29 -4.68
N ASP A 119 -9.81 22.03 -3.41
CA ASP A 119 -8.86 22.85 -2.65
C ASP A 119 -7.41 22.64 -3.11
N LEU A 120 -7.13 21.49 -3.72
CA LEU A 120 -5.81 21.13 -4.25
C LEU A 120 -5.66 21.47 -5.75
N ALA A 121 -6.77 21.73 -6.45
CA ALA A 121 -6.76 22.04 -7.87
C ALA A 121 -6.09 23.38 -8.14
N ASP A 122 -5.29 23.43 -9.19
CA ASP A 122 -4.86 24.70 -9.78
C ASP A 122 -6.09 25.49 -10.27
N PRO A 123 -6.18 26.81 -10.07
CA PRO A 123 -7.34 27.60 -10.48
C PRO A 123 -7.66 27.54 -11.98
N GLU A 124 -6.67 27.17 -12.82
CA GLU A 124 -6.86 26.99 -14.26
C GLU A 124 -7.29 25.55 -14.63
N TYR A 125 -7.31 24.62 -13.67
CA TYR A 125 -7.74 23.24 -13.88
C TYR A 125 -9.24 23.07 -13.65
N SER A 126 -9.88 22.38 -14.59
CA SER A 126 -11.23 21.85 -14.44
C SER A 126 -11.28 20.48 -15.10
N GLN A 127 -11.73 19.46 -14.37
CA GLN A 127 -11.88 18.10 -14.91
C GLN A 127 -12.82 18.07 -16.12
N ALA A 128 -13.93 18.81 -16.07
CA ALA A 128 -14.87 18.88 -17.19
C ALA A 128 -14.24 19.51 -18.44
N ALA A 129 -13.44 20.57 -18.26
CA ALA A 129 -12.69 21.17 -19.36
C ALA A 129 -11.61 20.21 -19.87
N TYR A 130 -10.94 19.47 -18.97
CA TYR A 130 -9.89 18.51 -19.31
C TYR A 130 -10.45 17.40 -20.19
N LEU A 131 -11.59 16.84 -19.78
CA LEU A 131 -12.30 15.81 -20.52
C LEU A 131 -12.75 16.30 -21.90
N THR A 132 -13.24 17.54 -21.99
CA THR A 132 -13.66 18.15 -23.27
C THR A 132 -12.47 18.37 -24.20
N ALA A 133 -11.35 18.86 -23.68
CA ALA A 133 -10.17 19.21 -24.47
C ALA A 133 -9.43 17.98 -24.99
N TYR A 134 -9.32 16.93 -24.17
CA TYR A 134 -8.48 15.77 -24.45
C TYR A 134 -9.25 14.51 -24.83
N ASP A 135 -10.54 14.64 -25.16
CA ASP A 135 -11.33 13.57 -25.77
C ASP A 135 -10.62 13.04 -27.02
N PRO A 136 -10.34 11.72 -27.14
CA PRO A 136 -9.72 11.16 -28.33
C PRO A 136 -10.40 11.51 -29.66
N ALA A 137 -11.71 11.78 -29.66
CA ALA A 137 -12.44 12.21 -30.85
C ALA A 137 -12.06 13.62 -31.32
N VAL A 138 -11.55 14.46 -30.42
CA VAL A 138 -11.15 15.85 -30.67
C VAL A 138 -9.64 15.99 -30.73
N TRP A 139 -8.93 15.43 -29.75
CA TRP A 139 -7.48 15.57 -29.57
C TRP A 139 -6.67 14.53 -30.33
N GLY A 140 -7.26 13.36 -30.59
CA GLY A 140 -6.57 12.20 -31.13
C GLY A 140 -5.78 11.41 -30.08
N MET A 141 -5.07 10.38 -30.53
CA MET A 141 -4.33 9.44 -29.68
C MET A 141 -2.88 9.89 -29.42
N VAL A 142 -2.71 11.16 -29.03
CA VAL A 142 -1.41 11.75 -28.71
C VAL A 142 -1.41 12.33 -27.29
N PRO A 143 -0.27 12.36 -26.58
CA PRO A 143 -0.22 12.86 -25.20
C PRO A 143 -0.86 14.26 -25.06
N PRO A 144 -1.71 14.47 -24.05
CA PRO A 144 -2.20 15.80 -23.69
C PRO A 144 -1.06 16.79 -23.51
N THR A 145 -1.23 18.01 -24.05
CA THR A 145 -0.30 19.12 -23.85
C THR A 145 -1.06 20.44 -23.76
N GLY A 146 -0.37 21.53 -23.44
CA GLY A 146 -0.95 22.87 -23.37
C GLY A 146 -1.36 23.30 -21.95
N PRO A 147 -2.06 24.45 -21.82
CA PRO A 147 -2.30 25.09 -20.52
C PRO A 147 -3.08 24.21 -19.53
N LEU A 148 -4.05 23.42 -20.01
CA LEU A 148 -4.92 22.64 -19.14
C LEU A 148 -4.23 21.39 -18.58
N GLU A 149 -3.43 20.68 -19.38
CA GLU A 149 -2.53 19.64 -18.88
C GLU A 149 -1.48 20.22 -17.92
N ALA A 150 -0.92 21.39 -18.22
CA ALA A 150 0.00 22.07 -17.29
C ALA A 150 -0.70 22.41 -15.95
N ALA A 151 -1.96 22.83 -15.97
CA ALA A 151 -2.75 23.07 -14.76
C ALA A 151 -3.03 21.77 -13.98
N ARG A 152 -3.34 20.66 -14.67
CA ARG A 152 -3.45 19.33 -14.04
C ARG A 152 -2.15 18.93 -13.34
N VAL A 153 -1.00 19.10 -13.99
CA VAL A 153 0.33 18.81 -13.41
C VAL A 153 0.59 19.67 -12.16
N ARG A 154 0.23 20.96 -12.17
CA ARG A 154 0.33 21.81 -10.97
C ARG A 154 -0.61 21.36 -9.85
N SER A 155 -1.81 20.89 -10.19
CA SER A 155 -2.79 20.32 -9.24
C SER A 155 -2.25 19.05 -8.57
N VAL A 156 -1.65 18.14 -9.35
CA VAL A 156 -0.91 16.98 -8.82
C VAL A 156 0.20 17.44 -7.88
N ALA A 157 0.99 18.45 -8.25
CA ALA A 157 2.06 18.95 -7.39
C ALA A 157 1.55 19.53 -6.06
N ASN A 158 0.37 20.16 -6.05
CA ASN A 158 -0.29 20.62 -4.81
C ASN A 158 -0.70 19.43 -3.94
N GLN A 159 -1.38 18.44 -4.53
CA GLN A 159 -1.77 17.23 -3.81
C GLN A 159 -0.55 16.45 -3.30
N THR A 160 0.53 16.34 -4.08
CA THR A 160 1.76 15.66 -3.65
C THR A 160 2.36 16.30 -2.41
N LYS A 161 2.44 17.64 -2.35
CA LYS A 161 2.93 18.36 -1.15
C LYS A 161 2.09 18.06 0.09
N GLN A 162 0.79 17.81 -0.10
CA GLN A 162 -0.15 17.55 0.97
C GLN A 162 -0.13 16.07 1.40
N THR A 163 -0.30 15.14 0.47
CA THR A 163 -0.64 13.74 0.74
C THR A 163 0.56 12.78 0.69
N GLN A 164 1.69 13.18 0.11
CA GLN A 164 2.92 12.37 0.19
C GLN A 164 3.67 12.70 1.47
N ILE A 165 3.78 11.74 2.40
CA ILE A 165 4.50 11.89 3.66
C ILE A 165 5.87 11.20 3.55
N ASN A 166 6.95 11.98 3.61
CA ASN A 166 8.31 11.45 3.49
C ASN A 166 8.78 10.83 4.81
N VAL A 167 9.27 9.60 4.74
CA VAL A 167 9.80 8.87 5.89
C VAL A 167 11.32 8.83 5.80
N GLY A 168 12.00 9.31 6.85
CA GLY A 168 13.46 9.26 6.98
C GLY A 168 13.98 7.92 7.51
N PRO A 169 15.30 7.68 7.44
CA PRO A 169 15.89 6.43 7.90
C PRO A 169 15.78 6.23 9.42
N ASN A 170 16.01 5.00 9.86
CA ASN A 170 15.95 4.58 11.28
C ASN A 170 14.58 4.85 11.92
N THR A 171 13.51 4.52 11.21
CA THR A 171 12.15 4.84 11.63
C THR A 171 11.34 3.56 11.81
N THR A 172 10.63 3.45 12.93
CA THR A 172 9.54 2.46 13.08
C THR A 172 8.21 3.20 13.19
N ILE A 173 7.27 2.88 12.31
CA ILE A 173 5.88 3.33 12.40
C ILE A 173 5.02 2.10 12.71
N VAL A 174 4.27 2.15 13.81
CA VAL A 174 3.38 1.07 14.23
C VAL A 174 1.99 1.58 14.55
N GLY A 175 0.97 0.86 14.13
CA GLY A 175 -0.42 1.18 14.46
C GLY A 175 -0.89 0.53 15.77
N LEU A 176 -1.66 1.25 16.57
CA LEU A 176 -2.56 0.63 17.56
C LEU A 176 -3.74 -0.05 16.86
N ARG A 177 -4.56 -0.79 17.61
CA ARG A 177 -5.78 -1.38 17.06
C ARG A 177 -6.67 -0.31 16.42
N GLY A 178 -6.99 -0.49 15.14
CA GLY A 178 -7.79 0.44 14.35
C GLY A 178 -7.01 1.58 13.72
N ALA A 179 -5.67 1.59 13.83
CA ALA A 179 -4.84 2.60 13.20
C ALA A 179 -4.93 2.55 11.67
N THR A 180 -5.27 3.70 11.08
CA THR A 180 -5.45 3.85 9.64
C THR A 180 -4.73 5.09 9.14
N LEU A 181 -4.00 4.95 8.03
CA LEU A 181 -3.46 6.03 7.22
C LEU A 181 -4.27 6.05 5.91
N THR A 182 -5.09 7.08 5.73
CA THR A 182 -6.00 7.19 4.56
C THR A 182 -5.64 8.39 3.69
N GLY A 183 -5.85 8.30 2.37
CA GLY A 183 -5.64 9.44 1.47
C GLY A 183 -4.19 9.89 1.32
N LEU A 184 -3.21 9.04 1.68
CA LEU A 184 -1.80 9.41 1.72
C LEU A 184 -0.85 8.32 1.19
N THR A 185 0.33 8.76 0.78
CA THR A 185 1.48 7.90 0.44
C THR A 185 2.53 8.01 1.53
N LEU A 186 3.03 6.89 2.06
CA LEU A 186 4.33 6.89 2.75
C LEU A 186 5.45 6.72 1.74
N MET A 187 6.27 7.77 1.59
CA MET A 187 7.41 7.79 0.67
C MET A 187 8.71 7.48 1.43
N ILE A 188 9.22 6.26 1.26
CA ILE A 188 10.51 5.81 1.78
C ILE A 188 11.53 5.95 0.67
N ASP A 189 12.16 7.12 0.62
CA ASP A 189 13.02 7.51 -0.49
C ASP A 189 14.39 7.96 -0.02
N THR A 190 15.47 7.26 -0.41
CA THR A 190 16.82 7.42 0.18
C THR A 190 16.86 7.26 1.70
N ALA A 191 15.99 6.40 2.24
CA ALA A 191 15.78 6.20 3.66
C ALA A 191 15.90 4.71 4.01
N ASN A 192 17.08 4.31 4.47
CA ASN A 192 17.34 2.93 4.88
C ASN A 192 16.81 2.63 6.29
N ASN A 193 16.62 1.35 6.61
CA ASN A 193 16.29 0.88 7.96
C ASN A 193 14.93 1.41 8.45
N VAL A 194 13.84 0.96 7.81
CA VAL A 194 12.46 1.39 8.11
C VAL A 194 11.57 0.19 8.41
N ILE A 195 10.71 0.31 9.43
CA ILE A 195 9.73 -0.70 9.82
C ILE A 195 8.33 -0.07 9.77
N LEU A 196 7.39 -0.71 9.06
CA LEU A 196 5.97 -0.34 9.01
C LEU A 196 5.13 -1.52 9.49
N ARG A 197 4.37 -1.36 10.59
CA ARG A 197 3.65 -2.50 11.20
C ARG A 197 2.25 -2.17 11.71
N ASN A 198 1.33 -3.12 11.59
CA ASN A 198 -0.01 -3.05 12.18
C ASN A 198 -0.86 -1.84 11.73
N LEU A 199 -0.64 -1.34 10.51
CA LEU A 199 -1.36 -0.20 9.94
C LEU A 199 -2.37 -0.66 8.90
N THR A 200 -3.51 0.01 8.82
CA THR A 200 -4.35 -0.03 7.63
C THR A 200 -3.98 1.15 6.73
N PHE A 201 -3.49 0.88 5.53
CA PHE A 201 -3.35 1.86 4.47
C PHE A 201 -4.62 1.83 3.62
N ASP A 202 -5.20 3.00 3.41
CA ASP A 202 -6.52 3.15 2.79
C ASP A 202 -6.51 4.24 1.72
N ASP A 203 -7.10 3.96 0.56
CA ASP A 203 -7.50 4.95 -0.44
C ASP A 203 -6.44 6.03 -0.76
N ALA A 204 -5.23 5.62 -1.20
CA ALA A 204 -4.22 6.54 -1.74
C ALA A 204 -4.64 7.06 -3.12
N ARG A 205 -5.69 7.88 -3.16
CA ARG A 205 -6.33 8.38 -4.38
C ARG A 205 -5.61 9.59 -4.98
N ASP A 206 -5.53 9.63 -6.30
CA ASP A 206 -5.18 10.81 -7.08
C ASP A 206 -6.45 11.56 -7.48
N CYS A 207 -6.52 12.86 -7.16
CA CYS A 207 -7.62 13.71 -7.60
C CYS A 207 -7.52 14.08 -9.08
N PHE A 208 -6.34 13.91 -9.70
CA PHE A 208 -6.02 14.41 -11.03
C PHE A 208 -5.29 13.38 -11.93
N PRO A 209 -5.80 12.14 -12.09
CA PRO A 209 -5.25 11.14 -13.00
C PRO A 209 -4.91 11.70 -14.38
N ALA A 210 -3.77 11.30 -14.93
CA ALA A 210 -3.30 11.72 -16.24
C ALA A 210 -3.90 10.82 -17.34
N TRP A 211 -4.47 11.42 -18.40
CA TRP A 211 -4.86 10.66 -19.58
C TRP A 211 -3.63 10.32 -20.43
N SER A 212 -3.39 9.04 -20.64
CA SER A 212 -2.28 8.51 -21.45
C SER A 212 -2.84 7.74 -22.65
N PRO A 213 -3.18 8.40 -23.77
CA PRO A 213 -3.82 7.75 -24.92
C PRO A 213 -2.95 6.67 -25.59
N THR A 214 -1.63 6.68 -25.38
CA THR A 214 -0.70 5.69 -25.94
C THR A 214 -0.33 4.58 -24.95
N ASP A 215 -0.94 4.56 -23.76
CA ASP A 215 -0.75 3.48 -22.79
C ASP A 215 -1.74 2.35 -23.08
N GLY A 216 -1.22 1.24 -23.63
CA GLY A 216 -2.02 0.16 -24.20
C GLY A 216 -2.69 0.55 -25.52
N ALA A 217 -3.47 -0.37 -26.09
CA ALA A 217 -4.08 -0.19 -27.42
C ALA A 217 -5.17 0.89 -27.46
N THR A 218 -5.78 1.21 -26.32
CA THR A 218 -6.93 2.11 -26.20
C THR A 218 -6.70 3.26 -25.22
N GLY A 219 -5.46 3.48 -24.78
CA GLY A 219 -5.12 4.43 -23.74
C GLY A 219 -5.50 4.00 -22.33
N ASN A 220 -4.98 4.69 -21.32
CA ASN A 220 -5.29 4.48 -19.91
C ASN A 220 -5.23 5.79 -19.10
N TRP A 221 -5.92 5.81 -17.97
CA TRP A 221 -5.73 6.81 -16.92
C TRP A 221 -4.66 6.31 -15.94
N ASN A 222 -3.72 7.18 -15.58
CA ASN A 222 -2.63 6.83 -14.67
C ASN A 222 -2.56 7.81 -13.50
N SER A 223 -2.56 7.26 -12.29
CA SER A 223 -2.43 7.98 -11.02
C SER A 223 -0.98 7.96 -10.51
N GLN A 224 -0.68 8.78 -9.50
CA GLN A 224 0.69 8.94 -8.99
C GLN A 224 0.98 8.28 -7.63
N TYR A 225 -0.06 7.94 -6.88
CA TYR A 225 0.09 7.68 -5.45
C TYR A 225 -0.02 6.20 -5.11
N ASP A 226 1.07 5.66 -4.58
CA ASP A 226 1.08 4.37 -3.90
C ASP A 226 0.68 4.55 -2.43
N GLN A 227 0.17 3.51 -1.77
CA GLN A 227 0.02 3.57 -0.31
C GLN A 227 1.38 3.62 0.40
N VAL A 228 2.33 2.81 -0.07
CA VAL A 228 3.73 2.82 0.36
C VAL A 228 4.63 2.71 -0.88
N SER A 229 5.55 3.66 -1.02
CA SER A 229 6.55 3.64 -2.11
C SER A 229 7.95 3.54 -1.52
N VAL A 230 8.69 2.48 -1.88
CA VAL A 230 10.08 2.26 -1.48
C VAL A 230 10.99 2.52 -2.67
N ARG A 231 11.80 3.58 -2.58
CA ARG A 231 12.68 4.06 -3.66
C ARG A 231 14.08 4.30 -3.13
N ARG A 232 15.11 3.87 -3.87
CA ARG A 232 16.53 4.11 -3.52
C ARG A 232 16.87 3.83 -2.05
N SER A 233 16.22 2.84 -1.45
CA SER A 233 16.26 2.54 -0.02
C SER A 233 16.47 1.06 0.21
N GLU A 234 17.08 0.71 1.34
CA GLU A 234 17.38 -0.66 1.75
C GLU A 234 16.97 -0.94 3.19
N HIS A 235 16.80 -2.22 3.53
CA HIS A 235 16.42 -2.67 4.88
C HIS A 235 15.06 -2.11 5.29
N VAL A 236 14.02 -2.54 4.57
CA VAL A 236 12.63 -2.13 4.82
C VAL A 236 11.78 -3.34 5.16
N TRP A 237 11.10 -3.29 6.31
CA TRP A 237 10.19 -4.33 6.78
C TRP A 237 8.75 -3.83 6.84
N VAL A 238 7.88 -4.44 6.05
CA VAL A 238 6.44 -4.13 5.99
C VAL A 238 5.69 -5.33 6.52
N ASP A 239 5.18 -5.27 7.75
CA ASP A 239 4.63 -6.44 8.44
C ASP A 239 3.25 -6.24 9.09
N HIS A 240 2.36 -7.22 8.90
CA HIS A 240 1.01 -7.18 9.50
C HIS A 240 0.22 -5.90 9.16
N ASN A 241 0.33 -5.38 7.93
CA ASN A 241 -0.46 -4.25 7.49
C ASN A 241 -1.64 -4.70 6.62
N THR A 242 -2.68 -3.89 6.56
CA THR A 242 -3.78 -4.05 5.58
C THR A 242 -3.68 -2.94 4.54
N PHE A 243 -3.84 -3.26 3.26
CA PHE A 243 -3.86 -2.33 2.15
C PHE A 243 -5.19 -2.48 1.40
N THR A 244 -5.95 -1.41 1.23
CA THR A 244 -7.29 -1.44 0.62
C THR A 244 -7.67 -0.11 -0.03
N ASP A 245 -8.64 -0.13 -0.94
CA ASP A 245 -9.22 1.07 -1.56
C ASP A 245 -10.42 1.61 -0.76
N GLY A 246 -10.61 1.09 0.46
CA GLY A 246 -11.75 1.37 1.32
C GLY A 246 -13.10 1.35 0.58
N ASP A 247 -13.82 2.46 0.73
CA ASP A 247 -15.13 2.70 0.11
C ASP A 247 -15.02 3.42 -1.25
N ASN A 248 -13.81 3.57 -1.80
CA ASN A 248 -13.53 4.22 -3.09
C ASN A 248 -12.96 3.25 -4.15
N PRO A 249 -13.42 1.99 -4.28
CA PRO A 249 -12.77 1.01 -5.15
C PRO A 249 -12.76 1.42 -6.62
N ASP A 250 -11.75 1.01 -7.38
CA ASP A 250 -11.64 1.30 -8.82
C ASP A 250 -12.88 0.84 -9.62
N SER A 251 -13.55 -0.24 -9.18
CA SER A 251 -14.79 -0.73 -9.78
C SER A 251 -15.98 0.23 -9.70
N ALA A 252 -15.91 1.23 -8.81
CA ALA A 252 -16.93 2.26 -8.64
C ALA A 252 -16.57 3.58 -9.38
N GLN A 253 -15.38 3.68 -9.97
CA GLN A 253 -14.94 4.89 -10.67
C GLN A 253 -15.69 5.07 -12.00
N PRO A 254 -15.92 6.32 -12.43
CA PRO A 254 -16.55 6.58 -13.73
C PRO A 254 -15.66 6.10 -14.87
N VAL A 255 -16.28 5.89 -16.03
CA VAL A 255 -15.57 5.59 -17.28
C VAL A 255 -15.49 6.88 -18.11
N TYR A 256 -14.26 7.29 -18.45
CA TYR A 256 -14.00 8.39 -19.37
C TYR A 256 -13.14 7.90 -20.54
N PHE A 257 -13.48 8.34 -21.75
CA PHE A 257 -12.82 7.92 -22.99
C PHE A 257 -12.82 6.40 -23.19
N GLY A 258 -13.86 5.72 -22.69
CA GLY A 258 -13.97 4.25 -22.76
C GLY A 258 -13.03 3.49 -21.82
N ARG A 259 -12.37 4.18 -20.88
CA ARG A 259 -11.46 3.58 -19.89
C ARG A 259 -11.90 3.93 -18.47
N PRO A 260 -11.76 3.03 -17.49
CA PRO A 260 -11.99 3.36 -16.08
C PRO A 260 -11.11 4.55 -15.67
N TYR A 261 -11.69 5.51 -14.96
CA TYR A 261 -10.97 6.65 -14.40
C TYR A 261 -10.17 6.19 -13.19
N GLN A 262 -8.98 5.69 -13.44
CA GLN A 262 -8.17 5.01 -12.44
C GLN A 262 -7.53 6.02 -11.49
N VAL A 263 -8.12 6.19 -10.30
CA VAL A 263 -7.66 7.10 -9.24
C VAL A 263 -6.58 6.50 -8.36
N HIS A 264 -6.27 5.21 -8.51
CA HIS A 264 -5.26 4.50 -7.74
C HIS A 264 -4.09 4.03 -8.60
N ASP A 265 -2.87 4.07 -8.04
CA ASP A 265 -1.71 3.37 -8.61
C ASP A 265 -1.39 2.09 -7.80
N GLY A 266 -0.17 1.94 -7.25
CA GLY A 266 0.22 0.77 -6.47
C GLY A 266 -0.27 0.77 -5.01
N SER A 267 -0.08 -0.35 -4.32
CA SER A 267 -0.19 -0.42 -2.85
C SER A 267 1.20 -0.39 -2.21
N LEU A 268 2.08 -1.31 -2.59
CA LEU A 268 3.45 -1.39 -2.10
C LEU A 268 4.39 -1.54 -3.29
N ASP A 269 4.95 -0.43 -3.75
CA ASP A 269 5.88 -0.43 -4.89
C ASP A 269 7.33 -0.35 -4.40
N ILE A 270 8.19 -1.17 -5.00
CA ILE A 270 9.63 -1.23 -4.72
C ILE A 270 10.38 -0.94 -6.01
N THR A 271 10.88 0.28 -6.17
CA THR A 271 11.40 0.76 -7.45
C THR A 271 12.68 1.57 -7.28
N HIS A 272 13.29 2.00 -8.39
CA HIS A 272 14.44 2.92 -8.39
C HIS A 272 15.57 2.45 -7.48
N THR A 273 16.13 1.29 -7.75
CA THR A 273 17.27 0.68 -7.05
C THR A 273 17.03 0.34 -5.58
N ALA A 274 15.79 0.37 -5.10
CA ALA A 274 15.45 -0.17 -3.79
C ALA A 274 15.84 -1.65 -3.71
N SER A 275 16.17 -2.14 -2.51
CA SER A 275 16.60 -3.52 -2.30
C SER A 275 16.41 -3.91 -0.84
N LEU A 276 16.64 -5.18 -0.50
CA LEU A 276 16.60 -5.67 0.88
C LEU A 276 15.28 -5.32 1.58
N VAL A 277 14.17 -5.69 0.94
CA VAL A 277 12.81 -5.47 1.44
C VAL A 277 12.19 -6.79 1.86
N THR A 278 11.42 -6.81 2.95
CA THR A 278 10.61 -7.96 3.35
C THR A 278 9.19 -7.49 3.66
N ALA A 279 8.23 -8.06 2.96
CA ALA A 279 6.82 -7.86 3.21
C ALA A 279 6.22 -9.16 3.75
N SER A 280 5.78 -9.14 5.01
CA SER A 280 5.31 -10.33 5.69
C SER A 280 3.97 -10.16 6.39
N TYR A 281 3.13 -11.20 6.36
CA TYR A 281 1.82 -11.17 7.04
C TYR A 281 0.94 -9.96 6.66
N ASN A 282 1.12 -9.33 5.51
CA ASN A 282 0.24 -8.24 5.08
C ASN A 282 -1.02 -8.80 4.43
N ARG A 283 -2.10 -8.02 4.44
CA ARG A 283 -3.32 -8.30 3.69
C ARG A 283 -3.55 -7.21 2.66
N PHE A 284 -3.62 -7.59 1.40
CA PHE A 284 -3.90 -6.70 0.28
C PHE A 284 -5.30 -7.01 -0.25
N VAL A 285 -6.17 -6.01 -0.36
CA VAL A 285 -7.59 -6.20 -0.65
C VAL A 285 -8.03 -5.37 -1.85
N GLY A 286 -8.58 -6.04 -2.88
CA GLY A 286 -9.51 -5.42 -3.84
C GLY A 286 -8.98 -4.19 -4.60
N ARG A 287 -7.89 -4.33 -5.36
CA ARG A 287 -7.29 -3.26 -6.19
C ARG A 287 -6.81 -3.81 -7.54
N ASP A 288 -6.69 -2.94 -8.55
CA ASP A 288 -6.07 -3.26 -9.84
C ASP A 288 -4.57 -3.60 -9.70
N LYS A 289 -3.71 -2.57 -9.55
CA LYS A 289 -2.25 -2.69 -9.50
C LYS A 289 -1.75 -2.74 -8.06
N LEU A 290 -1.01 -3.78 -7.69
CA LEU A 290 -0.56 -3.95 -6.31
C LEU A 290 0.91 -3.64 -6.02
N MET A 291 1.81 -4.45 -6.56
CA MET A 291 3.22 -4.45 -6.17
C MET A 291 4.12 -4.54 -7.39
N LEU A 292 4.59 -3.39 -7.83
CA LEU A 292 5.62 -3.28 -8.85
C LEU A 292 7.00 -3.35 -8.22
N ILE A 293 7.80 -4.32 -8.66
CA ILE A 293 9.21 -4.48 -8.28
C ILE A 293 10.06 -4.16 -9.51
N GLY A 294 10.60 -2.95 -9.55
CA GLY A 294 11.32 -2.37 -10.70
C GLY A 294 10.38 -1.72 -11.71
N SER A 295 10.54 -0.41 -11.93
CA SER A 295 9.59 0.41 -12.69
C SER A 295 9.85 0.45 -14.21
N SER A 296 11.09 0.22 -14.65
CA SER A 296 11.49 0.34 -16.06
C SER A 296 12.14 -0.95 -16.59
N ASN A 297 12.05 -1.17 -17.90
CA ASN A 297 12.82 -2.22 -18.60
C ASN A 297 14.28 -1.79 -18.84
N THR A 298 14.66 -0.55 -18.52
CA THR A 298 16.02 -0.03 -18.73
C THR A 298 17.04 -0.82 -17.92
N VAL A 299 17.85 -1.63 -18.59
CA VAL A 299 18.98 -2.32 -17.98
C VAL A 299 19.99 -1.29 -17.46
N GLY A 300 20.33 -1.38 -16.18
CA GLY A 300 21.33 -0.51 -15.55
C GLY A 300 21.13 -0.42 -14.04
N PRO A 301 20.48 0.63 -13.50
CA PRO A 301 20.48 0.91 -12.06
C PRO A 301 19.92 -0.21 -11.17
N ASP A 302 18.93 -0.95 -11.67
CA ASP A 302 18.23 -1.99 -10.91
C ASP A 302 18.93 -3.37 -10.95
N VAL A 303 19.94 -3.56 -11.81
CA VAL A 303 20.66 -4.83 -11.92
C VAL A 303 21.39 -5.13 -10.60
N GLY A 304 21.12 -6.31 -10.01
CA GLY A 304 21.67 -6.72 -8.71
C GLY A 304 21.00 -6.07 -7.49
N ARG A 305 19.97 -5.25 -7.70
CA ARG A 305 19.11 -4.65 -6.66
C ARG A 305 17.75 -5.37 -6.64
N LEU A 306 16.72 -4.72 -6.09
CA LEU A 306 15.34 -5.22 -6.04
C LEU A 306 15.23 -6.60 -5.39
N LYS A 307 16.06 -6.85 -4.37
CA LYS A 307 15.99 -8.08 -3.58
C LYS A 307 14.85 -7.98 -2.57
N VAL A 308 13.79 -8.78 -2.77
CA VAL A 308 12.55 -8.67 -2.00
C VAL A 308 12.08 -10.04 -1.54
N THR A 309 11.64 -10.15 -0.29
CA THR A 309 10.99 -11.36 0.23
C THR A 309 9.52 -11.07 0.52
N LEU A 310 8.62 -11.89 0.00
CA LEU A 310 7.19 -11.85 0.24
C LEU A 310 6.76 -13.16 0.89
N HIS A 311 6.34 -13.12 2.16
CA HIS A 311 5.85 -14.33 2.80
C HIS A 311 4.67 -14.14 3.73
N HIS A 312 3.81 -15.17 3.78
CA HIS A 312 2.61 -15.17 4.63
C HIS A 312 1.65 -14.01 4.36
N ASN A 313 1.75 -13.34 3.20
CA ASN A 313 0.80 -12.31 2.81
C ASN A 313 -0.49 -12.94 2.28
N MET A 314 -1.60 -12.23 2.44
CA MET A 314 -2.88 -12.54 1.84
C MET A 314 -3.16 -11.57 0.69
N PHE A 315 -3.28 -12.08 -0.53
CA PHE A 315 -3.72 -11.32 -1.69
C PHE A 315 -5.19 -11.64 -1.96
N ASP A 316 -6.09 -10.71 -1.70
CA ASP A 316 -7.53 -10.93 -1.63
C ASP A 316 -8.28 -10.08 -2.66
N ARG A 317 -8.74 -10.72 -3.76
CA ARG A 317 -9.45 -10.05 -4.88
C ARG A 317 -8.65 -8.94 -5.56
N VAL A 318 -7.34 -9.09 -5.61
CA VAL A 318 -6.44 -8.16 -6.31
C VAL A 318 -6.24 -8.65 -7.75
N LEU A 319 -6.21 -7.73 -8.72
CA LEU A 319 -6.31 -8.09 -10.14
C LEU A 319 -4.95 -8.40 -10.76
N GLN A 320 -3.89 -7.68 -10.39
CA GLN A 320 -2.55 -7.89 -10.95
C GLN A 320 -1.38 -7.44 -10.06
N ARG A 321 -0.16 -7.80 -10.49
CA ARG A 321 1.12 -7.46 -9.84
C ARG A 321 1.27 -8.04 -8.42
N LEU A 322 1.24 -9.36 -8.29
CA LEU A 322 1.28 -10.11 -7.02
C LEU A 322 2.57 -10.97 -6.79
N PRO A 323 3.80 -10.52 -7.09
CA PRO A 323 4.22 -9.21 -7.60
C PRO A 323 4.41 -9.18 -9.13
N ARG A 324 4.68 -8.00 -9.72
CA ARG A 324 5.29 -7.88 -11.05
C ARG A 324 6.76 -7.50 -10.92
N VAL A 325 7.66 -8.31 -11.44
CA VAL A 325 9.11 -8.21 -11.16
C VAL A 325 9.92 -7.87 -12.39
N ARG A 326 10.94 -7.03 -12.23
CA ARG A 326 12.05 -6.84 -13.15
C ARG A 326 13.36 -6.92 -12.39
N PHE A 327 14.41 -7.51 -12.99
CA PHE A 327 15.78 -7.66 -12.48
C PHE A 327 15.97 -8.42 -11.15
N GLY A 328 15.12 -8.18 -10.15
CA GLY A 328 15.33 -8.56 -8.77
C GLY A 328 15.25 -10.05 -8.49
N GLN A 329 16.01 -10.47 -7.47
CA GLN A 329 15.87 -11.77 -6.82
C GLN A 329 14.73 -11.69 -5.80
N VAL A 330 13.55 -12.19 -6.17
CA VAL A 330 12.34 -12.08 -5.36
C VAL A 330 11.93 -13.44 -4.81
N ASP A 331 12.02 -13.61 -3.49
CA ASP A 331 11.58 -14.83 -2.79
C ASP A 331 10.10 -14.71 -2.41
N VAL A 332 9.24 -15.56 -2.97
CA VAL A 332 7.79 -15.53 -2.79
C VAL A 332 7.34 -16.86 -2.21
N TYR A 333 7.09 -16.91 -0.90
CA TYR A 333 6.73 -18.17 -0.24
C TYR A 333 5.63 -18.09 0.79
N ASN A 334 4.83 -19.15 0.92
CA ASN A 334 3.73 -19.25 1.89
C ASN A 334 2.73 -18.09 1.86
N ASN A 335 2.53 -17.44 0.71
CA ASN A 335 1.46 -16.47 0.54
C ASN A 335 0.15 -17.18 0.17
N TRP A 336 -0.97 -16.61 0.60
CA TRP A 336 -2.30 -17.06 0.21
C TRP A 336 -2.90 -16.09 -0.80
N TYR A 337 -3.11 -16.58 -2.01
CA TYR A 337 -3.79 -15.87 -3.08
C TYR A 337 -5.25 -16.30 -3.08
N ARG A 338 -6.17 -15.40 -2.76
CA ARG A 338 -7.62 -15.58 -2.88
C ARG A 338 -8.12 -14.72 -4.03
N LEU A 339 -8.05 -15.31 -5.22
CA LEU A 339 -8.26 -14.63 -6.49
C LEU A 339 -9.70 -14.85 -6.95
N SER A 340 -10.40 -13.78 -7.29
CA SER A 340 -11.77 -13.84 -7.81
C SER A 340 -12.17 -12.47 -8.36
N GLY A 341 -13.24 -12.44 -9.16
CA GLY A 341 -13.81 -11.22 -9.72
C GLY A 341 -13.58 -11.12 -11.22
N GLU A 342 -14.46 -10.40 -11.91
CA GLU A 342 -14.26 -10.05 -13.31
C GLU A 342 -13.06 -9.10 -13.40
N GLY A 343 -12.07 -9.43 -14.24
CA GLY A 343 -10.89 -8.59 -14.46
C GLY A 343 -9.60 -9.00 -13.75
N PHE A 344 -9.54 -10.18 -13.09
CA PHE A 344 -8.23 -10.75 -12.72
C PHE A 344 -7.38 -10.93 -13.98
N GLU A 345 -6.12 -10.48 -13.95
CA GLU A 345 -5.20 -10.58 -15.09
C GLU A 345 -4.11 -11.62 -14.85
N TYR A 346 -3.34 -11.48 -13.76
CA TYR A 346 -2.29 -12.43 -13.40
C TYR A 346 -1.82 -12.27 -11.95
N ALA A 347 -1.15 -13.29 -11.40
CA ALA A 347 -0.51 -13.19 -10.10
C ALA A 347 0.96 -12.74 -10.22
N VAL A 348 1.85 -13.61 -10.68
CA VAL A 348 3.29 -13.31 -10.75
C VAL A 348 3.67 -12.87 -12.15
N GLY A 349 4.04 -11.60 -12.29
CA GLY A 349 4.53 -11.04 -13.55
C GLY A 349 6.03 -11.26 -13.72
N VAL A 350 6.41 -12.04 -14.73
CA VAL A 350 7.79 -12.40 -15.07
C VAL A 350 8.33 -11.39 -16.06
N GLY A 351 8.90 -10.29 -15.57
CA GLY A 351 9.45 -9.23 -16.41
C GLY A 351 10.93 -9.41 -16.75
N VAL A 352 11.45 -8.44 -17.53
CA VAL A 352 12.83 -8.39 -17.99
C VAL A 352 13.83 -8.68 -16.86
N GLN A 353 14.65 -9.71 -17.09
CA GLN A 353 15.71 -10.18 -16.16
C GLN A 353 15.22 -10.46 -14.73
N SER A 354 13.92 -10.65 -14.50
CA SER A 354 13.40 -11.03 -13.19
C SER A 354 13.94 -12.40 -12.77
N ALA A 355 14.12 -12.58 -11.47
CA ALA A 355 14.55 -13.84 -10.87
C ALA A 355 13.63 -14.18 -9.70
N ALA A 356 12.34 -14.44 -9.97
CA ALA A 356 11.39 -14.82 -8.94
C ALA A 356 11.53 -16.31 -8.55
N TYR A 357 11.45 -16.60 -7.25
CA TYR A 357 11.44 -17.94 -6.67
C TYR A 357 10.13 -18.12 -5.89
N VAL A 358 9.19 -18.89 -6.46
CA VAL A 358 7.80 -19.01 -5.99
C VAL A 358 7.57 -20.38 -5.35
N GLU A 359 7.61 -20.45 -4.02
CA GLU A 359 7.57 -21.72 -3.28
C GLU A 359 6.43 -21.85 -2.25
N ASN A 360 5.73 -22.99 -2.29
CA ASN A 360 4.72 -23.36 -1.30
C ASN A 360 3.67 -22.27 -1.04
N ASN A 361 3.23 -21.58 -2.09
CA ASN A 361 2.09 -20.67 -2.03
C ASN A 361 0.79 -21.45 -2.27
N HIS A 362 -0.32 -20.91 -1.76
CA HIS A 362 -1.65 -21.48 -1.97
C HIS A 362 -2.52 -20.51 -2.75
N PHE A 363 -3.07 -20.96 -3.88
CA PHE A 363 -3.95 -20.19 -4.75
C PHE A 363 -5.38 -20.74 -4.67
N THR A 364 -6.31 -19.92 -4.20
CA THR A 364 -7.75 -20.18 -4.27
C THR A 364 -8.30 -19.38 -5.44
N LEU A 365 -8.80 -20.09 -6.46
CA LEU A 365 -9.20 -19.51 -7.73
C LEU A 365 -10.72 -19.46 -7.80
N GLY A 366 -11.27 -18.26 -7.99
CA GLY A 366 -12.67 -18.04 -8.28
C GLY A 366 -13.05 -18.51 -9.68
N ALA A 367 -14.36 -18.46 -9.98
CA ALA A 367 -14.87 -18.83 -11.29
C ALA A 367 -14.15 -18.07 -12.43
N GLY A 368 -13.75 -18.81 -13.47
CA GLY A 368 -13.09 -18.24 -14.65
C GLY A 368 -11.58 -18.02 -14.52
N ILE A 369 -10.98 -18.28 -13.36
CA ILE A 369 -9.53 -18.20 -13.16
C ILE A 369 -8.94 -19.61 -13.13
N ALA A 370 -7.95 -19.86 -13.98
CA ALA A 370 -7.24 -21.12 -14.10
C ALA A 370 -5.77 -21.01 -13.66
N ALA A 371 -5.04 -22.14 -13.71
CA ALA A 371 -3.66 -22.17 -13.22
C ALA A 371 -2.70 -21.49 -14.21
N GLU A 372 -3.00 -21.58 -15.50
CA GLU A 372 -2.30 -20.95 -16.60
C GLU A 372 -2.33 -19.41 -16.54
N ASP A 373 -3.33 -18.83 -15.87
CA ASP A 373 -3.47 -17.37 -15.69
C ASP A 373 -2.58 -16.81 -14.57
N LEU A 374 -1.94 -17.67 -13.77
CA LEU A 374 -1.21 -17.23 -12.57
C LEU A 374 0.15 -16.61 -12.88
N LEU A 375 0.73 -16.91 -14.04
CA LEU A 375 1.98 -16.32 -14.52
C LEU A 375 1.70 -15.44 -15.73
N TYR A 376 2.50 -14.40 -15.92
CA TYR A 376 2.42 -13.56 -17.12
C TYR A 376 3.81 -13.12 -17.58
N ASP A 377 4.09 -13.27 -18.87
CA ASP A 377 5.34 -12.80 -19.47
C ASP A 377 5.33 -11.28 -19.76
N TRP A 378 6.23 -10.56 -19.10
CA TRP A 378 6.50 -9.14 -19.34
C TRP A 378 7.88 -8.90 -19.96
N GLY A 379 8.33 -9.83 -20.82
CA GLY A 379 9.65 -9.88 -21.42
C GLY A 379 10.69 -10.61 -20.55
N GLY A 380 10.24 -11.48 -19.67
CA GLY A 380 11.09 -12.34 -18.85
C GLY A 380 11.40 -13.65 -19.56
N THR A 381 12.30 -14.46 -18.98
CA THR A 381 12.73 -15.74 -19.62
C THR A 381 12.58 -16.95 -18.71
N ALA A 382 12.50 -16.77 -17.39
CA ALA A 382 12.39 -17.88 -16.45
C ALA A 382 11.81 -17.46 -15.10
N VAL A 383 11.21 -18.41 -14.40
CA VAL A 383 10.77 -18.31 -13.00
C VAL A 383 10.93 -19.67 -12.32
N THR A 384 11.46 -19.71 -11.11
CA THR A 384 11.52 -20.96 -10.35
C THR A 384 10.24 -21.13 -9.55
N THR A 385 9.56 -22.26 -9.72
CA THR A 385 8.34 -22.56 -8.97
C THR A 385 8.41 -23.93 -8.31
N ARG A 386 7.93 -24.06 -7.06
CA ARG A 386 8.01 -25.32 -6.31
C ARG A 386 6.89 -25.47 -5.30
N GLY A 387 6.27 -26.65 -5.25
CA GLY A 387 5.35 -27.02 -4.16
C GLY A 387 4.11 -26.14 -4.00
N ASN A 388 3.76 -25.36 -5.03
CA ASN A 388 2.56 -24.51 -5.05
C ASN A 388 1.29 -25.35 -5.18
N TRP A 389 0.19 -24.87 -4.62
CA TRP A 389 -1.10 -25.55 -4.67
C TRP A 389 -2.19 -24.63 -5.18
N VAL A 390 -3.13 -25.19 -5.95
CA VAL A 390 -4.35 -24.52 -6.39
C VAL A 390 -5.58 -25.21 -5.80
N ARG A 391 -6.61 -24.41 -5.55
CA ARG A 391 -7.96 -24.85 -5.28
C ARG A 391 -8.90 -24.00 -6.15
N ALA A 392 -9.38 -24.57 -7.24
CA ALA A 392 -10.41 -23.94 -8.05
C ALA A 392 -11.76 -23.93 -7.30
N ASP A 393 -12.68 -23.08 -7.74
CA ASP A 393 -14.02 -23.01 -7.16
C ASP A 393 -14.74 -24.37 -7.28
N GLY A 394 -15.37 -24.80 -6.19
CA GLY A 394 -15.97 -26.13 -6.07
C GLY A 394 -15.00 -27.31 -5.92
N ASP A 395 -13.69 -27.11 -6.09
CA ASP A 395 -12.69 -28.18 -6.10
C ASP A 395 -11.96 -28.40 -4.77
N ARG A 396 -11.27 -29.55 -4.69
CA ARG A 396 -10.27 -29.84 -3.64
C ARG A 396 -8.93 -29.22 -4.01
N ALA A 397 -8.21 -28.75 -2.99
CA ALA A 397 -6.86 -28.24 -3.17
C ALA A 397 -5.92 -29.35 -3.68
N ARG A 398 -5.04 -29.03 -4.62
CA ARG A 398 -4.09 -29.95 -5.25
C ARG A 398 -2.77 -29.25 -5.60
N PRO A 399 -1.65 -29.98 -5.71
CA PRO A 399 -0.40 -29.43 -6.23
C PRO A 399 -0.55 -28.90 -7.67
N VAL A 400 0.25 -27.89 -8.02
CA VAL A 400 0.36 -27.33 -9.36
C VAL A 400 1.82 -27.08 -9.73
N ASP A 401 2.17 -27.36 -10.98
CA ASP A 401 3.37 -26.82 -11.62
C ASP A 401 2.94 -25.59 -12.43
N LEU A 402 3.32 -24.40 -11.94
CA LEU A 402 2.85 -23.13 -12.51
C LEU A 402 3.46 -22.88 -13.90
N VAL A 403 4.73 -23.26 -14.10
CA VAL A 403 5.40 -23.05 -15.40
C VAL A 403 4.84 -24.00 -16.44
N ALA A 404 4.63 -25.27 -16.07
CA ALA A 404 4.01 -26.23 -16.98
C ALA A 404 2.57 -25.84 -17.36
N ALA A 405 1.80 -25.29 -16.40
CA ALA A 405 0.45 -24.78 -16.69
C ALA A 405 0.48 -23.60 -17.66
N TYR A 406 1.39 -22.63 -17.45
CA TYR A 406 1.55 -21.47 -18.34
C TYR A 406 2.01 -21.87 -19.76
N ASN A 407 3.11 -22.63 -19.88
CA ASN A 407 3.68 -23.04 -21.18
C ASN A 407 2.74 -23.93 -22.00
N ALA A 408 1.73 -24.55 -21.38
CA ALA A 408 0.74 -25.34 -22.11
C ALA A 408 -0.18 -24.49 -23.01
N THR A 409 -0.31 -23.19 -22.74
CA THR A 409 -1.27 -22.29 -23.41
C THR A 409 -0.67 -20.97 -23.89
N HIS A 410 0.57 -20.64 -23.52
CA HIS A 410 1.23 -19.37 -23.83
C HIS A 410 2.55 -19.56 -24.60
N ASP A 411 2.90 -18.56 -25.40
CA ASP A 411 4.19 -18.43 -26.10
C ASP A 411 4.66 -16.96 -25.93
N PRO A 412 5.93 -16.68 -25.60
CA PRO A 412 7.03 -17.63 -25.38
C PRO A 412 6.90 -18.47 -24.11
N ASP A 413 7.49 -19.66 -24.16
CA ASP A 413 7.69 -20.52 -22.98
C ASP A 413 8.57 -19.81 -21.93
N LEU A 414 8.22 -20.00 -20.67
CA LEU A 414 9.06 -19.64 -19.53
C LEU A 414 9.96 -20.82 -19.13
N GLY A 415 11.23 -20.52 -18.84
CA GLY A 415 12.16 -21.46 -18.20
C GLY A 415 11.83 -21.70 -16.72
N THR A 416 12.29 -22.82 -16.18
CA THR A 416 11.98 -23.27 -14.81
C THR A 416 13.04 -22.91 -13.77
N ASP A 417 14.13 -22.27 -14.18
CA ASP A 417 15.25 -21.89 -13.32
C ASP A 417 15.56 -20.39 -13.43
N ALA A 418 15.26 -19.65 -12.36
CA ALA A 418 15.57 -18.24 -12.19
C ALA A 418 17.05 -18.00 -11.81
N GLY A 419 17.86 -19.04 -11.66
CA GLY A 419 19.31 -18.96 -11.50
C GLY A 419 19.79 -18.69 -10.07
N TRP A 420 18.93 -18.89 -9.05
CA TRP A 420 19.30 -18.72 -7.65
C TRP A 420 18.38 -19.51 -6.70
N THR A 421 18.73 -19.57 -5.42
CA THR A 421 17.90 -20.17 -4.36
C THR A 421 17.94 -19.29 -3.11
N PRO A 422 16.78 -19.01 -2.47
CA PRO A 422 16.73 -18.22 -1.24
C PRO A 422 17.50 -18.86 -0.09
N ALA A 423 18.30 -18.06 0.61
CA ALA A 423 19.08 -18.49 1.79
C ALA A 423 18.60 -17.85 3.11
N LEU A 424 17.87 -16.74 3.03
CA LEU A 424 17.37 -15.98 4.18
C LEU A 424 15.88 -16.27 4.39
N ARG A 425 15.57 -17.37 5.08
CA ARG A 425 14.21 -17.68 5.53
C ARG A 425 14.24 -18.03 7.02
N HIS A 426 13.48 -17.31 7.82
CA HIS A 426 13.39 -17.55 9.25
C HIS A 426 12.38 -18.67 9.52
N GLY A 427 12.89 -19.85 9.87
CA GLY A 427 12.09 -21.04 10.12
C GLY A 427 11.85 -21.91 8.87
N GLN A 428 11.06 -22.96 9.03
CA GLN A 428 10.73 -23.87 7.93
C GLN A 428 9.60 -23.30 7.07
N VAL A 429 9.73 -23.46 5.75
CA VAL A 429 8.65 -23.15 4.81
C VAL A 429 7.48 -24.10 5.09
N LEU A 430 6.30 -23.53 5.34
CA LEU A 430 5.08 -24.30 5.56
C LEU A 430 4.71 -25.11 4.31
N PRO A 431 4.14 -26.32 4.46
CA PRO A 431 3.44 -26.98 3.38
C PRO A 431 2.31 -26.09 2.84
N ALA A 432 2.23 -25.91 1.52
CA ALA A 432 1.21 -25.07 0.89
C ALA A 432 -0.25 -25.32 1.35
N PRO A 433 -0.70 -26.56 1.62
CA PRO A 433 -2.06 -26.80 2.14
C PRO A 433 -2.38 -26.14 3.48
N LEU A 434 -1.36 -25.86 4.31
CA LEU A 434 -1.52 -25.23 5.63
C LEU A 434 -1.50 -23.70 5.56
N VAL A 435 -1.07 -23.13 4.43
CA VAL A 435 -0.93 -21.68 4.26
C VAL A 435 -2.25 -20.95 4.50
N PRO A 436 -3.42 -21.37 3.97
CA PRO A 436 -4.67 -20.66 4.24
C PRO A 436 -5.06 -20.62 5.73
N LEU A 437 -4.71 -21.65 6.51
CA LEU A 437 -5.00 -21.70 7.94
C LEU A 437 -4.18 -20.66 8.70
N VAL A 438 -2.87 -20.58 8.42
CA VAL A 438 -1.96 -19.66 9.11
C VAL A 438 -2.18 -18.22 8.62
N VAL A 439 -2.13 -18.01 7.31
CA VAL A 439 -2.27 -16.68 6.70
C VAL A 439 -3.65 -16.10 6.96
N GLY A 440 -4.72 -16.90 6.86
CA GLY A 440 -6.08 -16.42 7.11
C GLY A 440 -6.31 -15.94 8.56
N ALA A 441 -5.56 -16.48 9.52
CA ALA A 441 -5.65 -16.09 10.92
C ALA A 441 -4.77 -14.88 11.26
N LEU A 442 -3.58 -14.78 10.64
CA LEU A 442 -2.52 -13.88 11.08
C LEU A 442 -2.28 -12.69 10.15
N ALA A 443 -2.64 -12.75 8.86
CA ALA A 443 -2.33 -11.66 7.94
C ALA A 443 -3.26 -10.44 8.12
N GLY A 444 -2.67 -9.26 7.96
CA GLY A 444 -3.32 -7.95 8.04
C GLY A 444 -3.12 -7.23 9.36
N ALA A 445 -3.53 -5.96 9.39
CA ALA A 445 -3.59 -5.16 10.60
C ALA A 445 -4.56 -5.76 11.65
N ASN A 446 -4.37 -5.37 12.91
CA ASN A 446 -5.16 -5.78 14.08
C ASN A 446 -5.01 -7.27 14.47
N ARG A 447 -3.91 -7.90 14.05
CA ARG A 447 -3.57 -9.29 14.37
C ARG A 447 -2.47 -9.42 15.41
N LEU A 448 -1.84 -8.31 15.76
CA LEU A 448 -0.81 -8.19 16.78
C LEU A 448 -1.43 -7.75 18.12
N PRO A 449 -0.80 -8.06 19.27
CA PRO A 449 -1.31 -7.75 20.60
C PRO A 449 -1.02 -6.28 20.98
N LEU A 450 -1.57 -5.34 20.22
CA LEU A 450 -1.41 -3.89 20.36
C LEU A 450 -2.72 -3.16 20.65
#